data_AF-A0A1L9RLX9-F1
#
_entry.id   AF-A0A1L9RLX9-F1
#
_cell.length_a   1.000
_cell.length_b   1.000
_cell.length_c   1.000
_cell.angle_alpha   90.00
_cell.angle_beta   90.00
_cell.angle_gamma   90.00
#
_symmetry.space_group_name_H-M   'P 1'
#
loop_
_entity.id
_entity.type
_entity.pdbx_description
1 polymer ?
#
loop_
_entity_poly.entity_id
_entity_poly.type
_entity_poly.pdbx_seq_one_letter_code
_entity_poly.pdbx_strand_id
1 'polypeptide(L)'
;MDSHRSKIPRQLFHVILTTSHLKKNPNNLVESVRVPGTYTSLPAAKAAAHSCLFDAGYERDWFDVYETNTDVFEYSSLHERTGLAVLAVANDGTTFRVRINTTPNTRGLSSDLPDNRVTTPLYYVIQADAEYDADEGSAIRDVIIEKIFESYEEAEAFARTALLSEEDGITKEDFAEYHEAVANEKDCGYGENVLVHAVSDYGVNYLISVIKNQVLEATHLAEASMRISF
;
A
#
# COMPACT_ATOMS: atom_id res chain seq x y z
N MET A 1 10.81 15.11 -38.10
CA MET A 1 10.01 14.13 -37.34
C MET A 1 10.63 14.06 -35.97
N ASP A 2 10.22 14.95 -35.06
CA ASP A 2 10.74 14.98 -33.70
C ASP A 2 10.14 13.83 -32.92
N SER A 3 10.96 12.83 -32.57
CA SER A 3 10.55 11.83 -31.59
C SER A 3 10.33 12.55 -30.27
N HIS A 4 9.09 12.59 -29.78
CA HIS A 4 8.82 12.91 -28.38
C HIS A 4 9.49 11.84 -27.51
N ARG A 5 10.74 12.10 -27.09
CA ARG A 5 11.30 11.39 -25.94
C ARG A 5 10.42 11.77 -24.76
N SER A 6 9.58 10.85 -24.32
CA SER A 6 8.85 10.98 -23.07
C SER A 6 9.88 11.29 -21.98
N LYS A 7 9.77 12.48 -21.38
CA LYS A 7 10.68 12.91 -20.33
C LYS A 7 10.40 12.02 -19.12
N ILE A 8 11.41 11.24 -18.71
CA ILE A 8 11.32 10.39 -17.52
C ILE A 8 10.85 11.26 -16.34
N PRO A 9 9.73 10.91 -15.68
CA PRO A 9 9.20 11.68 -14.57
C PRO A 9 10.16 11.61 -13.39
N ARG A 10 10.24 12.68 -12.59
CA ARG A 10 11.09 12.70 -11.38
C ARG A 10 10.48 11.96 -10.19
N GLN A 11 9.17 11.78 -10.21
CA GLN A 11 8.38 11.20 -9.12
C GLN A 11 7.46 10.13 -9.68
N LEU A 12 7.13 9.18 -8.82
CA LEU A 12 6.11 8.17 -9.05
C LEU A 12 5.00 8.34 -8.01
N PHE A 13 3.79 7.99 -8.42
CA PHE A 13 2.59 8.10 -7.60
C PHE A 13 1.97 6.71 -7.46
N HIS A 14 1.89 6.20 -6.25
CA HIS A 14 1.48 4.84 -5.93
C HIS A 14 0.09 4.88 -5.31
N VAL A 15 -0.86 4.19 -5.95
CA VAL A 15 -2.17 3.99 -5.33
C VAL A 15 -2.04 2.80 -4.38
N ILE A 16 -2.37 3.03 -3.11
CA ILE A 16 -2.37 2.01 -2.05
C ILE A 16 -3.81 1.86 -1.57
N LEU A 17 -4.29 0.62 -1.51
CA LEU A 17 -5.57 0.26 -0.90
C LEU A 17 -5.30 -0.50 0.40
N THR A 18 -5.74 0.07 1.52
CA THR A 18 -5.76 -0.60 2.81
C THR A 18 -7.20 -0.93 3.16
N THR A 19 -7.46 -2.17 3.57
CA THR A 19 -8.76 -2.61 4.08
C THR A 19 -8.58 -3.10 5.50
N SER A 20 -9.30 -2.53 6.46
CA SER A 20 -9.27 -2.93 7.86
C SER A 20 -10.66 -3.35 8.33
N HIS A 21 -10.73 -4.40 9.15
CA HIS A 21 -11.99 -4.86 9.72
C HIS A 21 -11.85 -4.99 11.24
N LEU A 22 -12.47 -4.08 11.97
CA LEU A 22 -12.49 -4.08 13.43
C LEU A 22 -13.46 -5.18 13.92
N LYS A 23 -12.98 -6.41 14.04
CA LYS A 23 -13.70 -7.45 14.81
C LYS A 23 -13.44 -7.26 16.30
N LYS A 24 -14.40 -7.69 17.13
CA LYS A 24 -14.33 -7.74 18.61
C LYS A 24 -13.11 -8.49 19.21
N ASN A 25 -12.21 -9.01 18.39
CA ASN A 25 -10.96 -9.62 18.83
C ASN A 25 -9.80 -8.68 18.46
N PRO A 26 -9.19 -7.98 19.43
CA PRO A 26 -8.15 -6.97 19.19
C PRO A 26 -6.88 -7.53 18.52
N ASN A 27 -6.71 -8.86 18.52
CA ASN A 27 -5.58 -9.56 17.89
C ASN A 27 -5.78 -9.87 16.40
N ASN A 28 -6.97 -9.60 15.83
CA ASN A 28 -7.34 -9.98 14.46
C ASN A 28 -7.68 -8.76 13.61
N LEU A 29 -6.89 -7.69 13.73
CA LEU A 29 -6.90 -6.63 12.72
C LEU A 29 -6.37 -7.24 11.41
N VAL A 30 -7.28 -7.78 10.60
CA VAL A 30 -6.96 -8.21 9.24
C VAL A 30 -6.89 -6.95 8.42
N GLU A 31 -5.71 -6.36 8.39
CA GLU A 31 -5.38 -5.33 7.43
C GLU A 31 -4.73 -5.94 6.21
N SER A 32 -5.44 -5.86 5.08
CA SER A 32 -4.86 -6.20 3.78
C SER A 32 -4.36 -4.92 3.13
N VAL A 33 -3.08 -4.89 2.77
CA VAL A 33 -2.49 -3.82 1.95
C VAL A 33 -2.34 -4.32 0.52
N ARG A 34 -2.83 -3.54 -0.44
CA ARG A 34 -2.67 -3.79 -1.87
C ARG A 34 -2.10 -2.55 -2.54
N VAL A 35 -1.34 -2.75 -3.62
CA VAL A 35 -0.87 -1.66 -4.49
C VAL A 35 -1.50 -1.83 -5.88
N PRO A 36 -2.71 -1.29 -6.11
CA PRO A 36 -3.41 -1.38 -7.39
C PRO A 36 -2.62 -0.91 -8.61
N GLY A 37 -1.72 0.05 -8.44
CA GLY A 37 -0.96 0.61 -9.55
C GLY A 37 0.03 1.70 -9.16
N THR A 38 0.93 2.01 -10.09
CA THR A 38 1.89 3.11 -9.99
C THR A 38 1.85 3.92 -11.26
N TYR A 39 1.89 5.24 -11.12
CA TYR A 39 1.63 6.18 -12.19
C TYR A 39 2.76 7.20 -12.27
N THR A 40 3.05 7.63 -13.50
CA THR A 40 4.05 8.65 -13.80
C THR A 40 3.50 10.07 -13.70
N SER A 41 2.18 10.22 -13.48
CA SER A 41 1.53 11.52 -13.30
C SER A 41 0.54 11.49 -12.14
N LEU A 42 0.52 12.57 -11.35
CA LEU A 42 -0.42 12.74 -10.24
C LEU A 42 -1.89 12.75 -10.70
N PRO A 43 -2.28 13.40 -11.83
CA PRO A 43 -3.65 13.35 -12.30
C PRO A 43 -4.14 11.92 -12.59
N ALA A 44 -3.29 11.08 -13.19
CA ALA A 44 -3.62 9.68 -13.44
C ALA A 44 -3.78 8.89 -12.12
N ALA A 45 -2.87 9.08 -11.17
CA ALA A 45 -2.98 8.45 -9.85
C ALA A 45 -4.26 8.86 -9.12
N LYS A 46 -4.67 10.14 -9.21
CA LYS A 46 -5.93 10.62 -8.64
C LYS A 46 -7.14 9.95 -9.28
N ALA A 47 -7.18 9.88 -10.62
CA ALA A 47 -8.26 9.21 -11.33
C ALA A 47 -8.37 7.74 -10.90
N ALA A 48 -7.24 7.02 -10.87
CA ALA A 48 -7.18 5.63 -10.45
C ALA A 48 -7.53 5.42 -8.96
N ALA A 49 -7.16 6.36 -8.08
CA ALA A 49 -7.50 6.28 -6.67
C ALA A 49 -9.01 6.39 -6.44
N HIS A 50 -9.70 7.27 -7.19
CA HIS A 50 -11.16 7.43 -7.09
C HIS A 50 -11.94 6.27 -7.76
N SER A 51 -11.37 5.58 -8.75
CA SER A 51 -11.98 4.38 -9.35
C SER A 51 -11.64 3.09 -8.59
N CYS A 52 -10.60 3.10 -7.76
CA CYS A 52 -9.99 1.94 -7.10
C CYS A 52 -11.01 0.95 -6.50
N LEU A 53 -11.97 1.42 -5.69
CA LEU A 53 -12.94 0.53 -5.05
C LEU A 53 -13.91 -0.10 -6.07
N PHE A 54 -14.32 0.65 -7.09
CA PHE A 54 -15.16 0.12 -8.16
C PHE A 54 -14.41 -0.85 -9.06
N ASP A 55 -13.14 -0.58 -9.35
CA ASP A 55 -12.25 -1.48 -10.08
C ASP A 55 -11.94 -2.77 -9.31
N ALA A 56 -12.07 -2.75 -7.97
CA ALA A 56 -12.05 -3.93 -7.11
C ALA A 56 -13.39 -4.68 -7.04
N GLY A 57 -14.45 -4.17 -7.68
CA GLY A 57 -15.78 -4.77 -7.73
C GLY A 57 -16.74 -4.34 -6.60
N TYR A 58 -16.39 -3.32 -5.81
CA TYR A 58 -17.31 -2.76 -4.82
C TYR A 58 -18.29 -1.79 -5.47
N GLU A 59 -19.52 -1.74 -4.96
CA GLU A 59 -20.54 -0.78 -5.40
C GLU A 59 -20.74 0.34 -4.38
N ARG A 60 -21.19 1.50 -4.85
CA ARG A 60 -21.36 2.69 -3.99
C ARG A 60 -22.33 2.44 -2.84
N ASP A 61 -23.38 1.66 -3.10
CA ASP A 61 -24.46 1.36 -2.16
C ASP A 61 -24.07 0.33 -1.08
N TRP A 62 -22.86 -0.24 -1.17
CA TRP A 62 -22.33 -1.14 -0.13
C TRP A 62 -21.68 -0.35 1.02
N PHE A 63 -21.56 0.96 0.89
CA PHE A 63 -20.87 1.82 1.85
C PHE A 63 -21.83 2.80 2.55
N ASP A 64 -21.91 2.68 3.87
CA ASP A 64 -22.62 3.64 4.73
C ASP A 64 -21.90 5.00 4.74
N VAL A 65 -20.57 4.99 4.70
CA VAL A 65 -19.72 6.17 4.58
C VAL A 65 -18.88 6.05 3.33
N TYR A 66 -18.79 7.12 2.55
CA TYR A 66 -17.86 7.23 1.44
C TYR A 66 -17.53 8.70 1.25
N GLU A 67 -16.32 9.05 1.65
CA GLU A 67 -15.77 10.38 1.60
C GLU A 67 -14.64 10.44 0.56
N THR A 68 -14.61 11.53 -0.20
CA THR A 68 -13.61 11.81 -1.24
C THR A 68 -13.15 13.26 -1.23
N ASN A 69 -13.74 14.09 -0.37
CA ASN A 69 -13.43 15.51 -0.28
C ASN A 69 -12.09 15.71 0.42
N THR A 70 -11.12 16.26 -0.31
CA THR A 70 -9.80 16.59 0.21
C THR A 70 -9.85 17.56 1.38
N ASP A 71 -10.79 18.51 1.38
CA ASP A 71 -10.92 19.49 2.46
C ASP A 71 -11.32 18.80 3.78
N VAL A 72 -12.14 17.75 3.71
CA VAL A 72 -12.51 16.94 4.88
C VAL A 72 -11.30 16.16 5.40
N PHE A 73 -10.41 15.71 4.50
CA PHE A 73 -9.19 14.99 4.88
C PHE A 73 -8.12 15.92 5.47
N GLU A 74 -8.01 17.14 4.98
CA GLU A 74 -7.01 18.13 5.41
C GLU A 74 -7.43 18.92 6.67
N TYR A 75 -8.73 19.03 6.96
CA TYR A 75 -9.24 19.79 8.10
C TYR A 75 -8.85 19.21 9.46
N SER A 76 -8.69 17.88 9.55
CA SER A 76 -8.15 17.22 10.74
C SER A 76 -6.70 16.86 10.45
N SER A 77 -5.74 17.58 11.03
CA SER A 77 -4.29 17.37 10.93
C SER A 77 -3.80 16.05 11.53
N LEU A 78 -4.48 14.94 11.23
CA LEU A 78 -4.14 13.58 11.61
C LEU A 78 -3.25 13.01 10.52
N HIS A 79 -2.08 12.48 10.89
CA HIS A 79 -1.13 11.84 9.98
C HIS A 79 -1.80 10.74 9.14
N GLU A 80 -2.79 10.07 9.72
CA GLU A 80 -3.63 9.04 9.11
C GLU A 80 -4.33 9.46 7.80
N ARG A 81 -4.46 10.77 7.53
CA ARG A 81 -5.17 11.33 6.37
C ARG A 81 -4.25 11.88 5.27
N THR A 82 -2.94 11.91 5.47
CA THR A 82 -2.01 12.36 4.43
C THR A 82 -2.09 11.45 3.19
N GLY A 83 -2.25 12.07 2.02
CA GLY A 83 -2.37 11.34 0.74
C GLY A 83 -3.69 10.58 0.54
N LEU A 84 -4.64 10.67 1.48
CA LEU A 84 -5.94 10.00 1.38
C LEU A 84 -6.78 10.59 0.24
N ALA A 85 -7.27 9.73 -0.63
CA ALA A 85 -8.13 10.09 -1.77
C ALA A 85 -9.56 9.56 -1.59
N VAL A 86 -9.73 8.41 -0.94
CA VAL A 86 -11.03 7.80 -0.64
C VAL A 86 -11.01 7.17 0.74
N LEU A 87 -12.04 7.45 1.53
CA LEU A 87 -12.36 6.73 2.76
C LEU A 87 -13.76 6.15 2.61
N ALA A 88 -13.92 4.84 2.74
CA ALA A 88 -15.23 4.21 2.71
C ALA A 88 -15.41 3.26 3.89
N VAL A 89 -16.62 3.17 4.44
CA VAL A 89 -16.97 2.24 5.51
C VAL A 89 -18.20 1.45 5.07
N ALA A 90 -18.05 0.13 5.00
CA ALA A 90 -19.13 -0.80 4.70
C ALA A 90 -20.04 -1.04 5.91
N ASN A 91 -21.22 -1.58 5.65
CA ASN A 91 -22.24 -1.89 6.68
C ASN A 91 -21.78 -2.87 7.77
N ASP A 92 -20.79 -3.71 7.46
CA ASP A 92 -20.20 -4.66 8.40
C ASP A 92 -19.06 -4.04 9.24
N GLY A 93 -18.80 -2.74 9.07
CA GLY A 93 -17.74 -1.99 9.76
C GLY A 93 -16.38 -2.07 9.07
N THR A 94 -16.26 -2.76 7.92
CA THR A 94 -15.01 -2.77 7.15
C THR A 94 -14.69 -1.37 6.64
N THR A 95 -13.49 -0.89 6.95
CA THR A 95 -13.01 0.41 6.50
C THR A 95 -12.01 0.25 5.36
N PHE A 96 -12.24 0.97 4.28
CA PHE A 96 -11.39 1.04 3.10
C PHE A 96 -10.73 2.41 3.03
N ARG A 97 -9.42 2.43 2.81
CA ARG A 97 -8.63 3.66 2.63
C ARG A 97 -7.83 3.54 1.35
N VAL A 98 -8.07 4.47 0.42
CA VAL A 98 -7.28 4.59 -0.80
C VAL A 98 -6.39 5.81 -0.70
N ARG A 99 -5.07 5.60 -0.73
CA ARG A 99 -4.05 6.64 -0.60
C ARG A 99 -3.20 6.75 -1.86
N ILE A 100 -2.64 7.94 -2.08
CA ILE A 100 -1.62 8.20 -3.09
C ILE A 100 -0.32 8.55 -2.37
N ASN A 101 0.63 7.64 -2.43
CA ASN A 101 1.98 7.87 -1.92
C ASN A 101 2.90 8.34 -3.05
N THR A 102 3.80 9.26 -2.75
CA THR A 102 4.74 9.81 -3.74
C THR A 102 6.16 9.38 -3.39
N THR A 103 6.90 8.80 -4.34
CA THR A 103 8.33 8.48 -4.16
C THR A 103 9.18 9.08 -5.29
N PRO A 104 10.48 9.33 -5.07
CA PRO A 104 11.40 9.69 -6.14
C PRO A 104 11.54 8.56 -7.17
N ASN A 105 11.58 8.91 -8.45
CA ASN A 105 11.82 7.96 -9.53
C ASN A 105 13.32 7.69 -9.73
N THR A 106 13.95 6.99 -8.80
CA THR A 106 15.40 6.70 -8.85
C THR A 106 15.78 5.67 -9.91
N ARG A 107 14.82 4.84 -10.35
CA ARG A 107 15.02 3.78 -11.35
C ARG A 107 14.71 4.20 -12.79
N GLY A 108 14.28 5.45 -12.99
CA GLY A 108 13.95 5.96 -14.33
C GLY A 108 12.74 5.27 -14.97
N LEU A 109 11.80 4.78 -14.15
CA LEU A 109 10.57 4.14 -14.61
C LEU A 109 9.74 5.13 -15.43
N SER A 110 9.12 4.62 -16.49
CA SER A 110 8.28 5.42 -17.38
C SER A 110 7.05 4.62 -17.78
N SER A 111 6.13 5.28 -18.47
CA SER A 111 4.93 4.67 -19.03
C SER A 111 4.74 5.19 -20.44
N ASP A 112 4.37 4.29 -21.33
CA ASP A 112 3.88 4.53 -22.68
C ASP A 112 2.35 4.40 -22.77
N LEU A 113 1.69 4.04 -21.67
CA LEU A 113 0.24 3.88 -21.61
C LEU A 113 -0.48 5.24 -21.53
N PRO A 114 -1.68 5.37 -22.14
CA PRO A 114 -2.48 6.61 -22.04
C PRO A 114 -2.85 6.98 -20.61
N ASP A 115 -3.04 5.99 -19.74
CA ASP A 115 -3.35 6.16 -18.32
C ASP A 115 -2.10 6.46 -17.47
N ASN A 116 -0.92 6.58 -18.09
CA ASN A 116 0.36 6.87 -17.42
C ASN A 116 0.78 5.82 -16.38
N ARG A 117 0.23 4.61 -16.46
CA ARG A 117 0.56 3.52 -15.53
C ARG A 117 1.88 2.85 -15.88
N VAL A 118 2.73 2.62 -14.89
CA VAL A 118 3.94 1.81 -15.03
C VAL A 118 3.54 0.34 -15.18
N THR A 119 3.96 -0.27 -16.29
CA THR A 119 3.63 -1.66 -16.67
C THR A 119 4.60 -2.69 -16.13
N THR A 120 5.85 -2.28 -15.86
CA THR A 120 6.85 -3.14 -15.22
C THR A 120 6.30 -3.63 -13.87
N PRO A 121 6.37 -4.94 -13.58
CA PRO A 121 6.05 -5.46 -12.26
C PRO A 121 6.96 -4.82 -11.20
N LEU A 122 6.36 -4.37 -10.11
CA LEU A 122 7.07 -3.72 -9.01
C LEU A 122 6.79 -4.47 -7.71
N TYR A 123 7.82 -4.61 -6.90
CA TYR A 123 7.80 -5.16 -5.55
C TYR A 123 8.08 -4.04 -4.56
N TYR A 124 7.15 -3.86 -3.63
CA TYR A 124 7.16 -2.79 -2.64
C TYR A 124 7.57 -3.38 -1.31
N VAL A 125 8.55 -2.76 -0.67
CA VAL A 125 8.79 -2.96 0.75
C VAL A 125 7.93 -1.95 1.48
N ILE A 126 6.93 -2.46 2.20
CA ILE A 126 5.95 -1.67 2.92
C ILE A 126 6.15 -1.90 4.41
N GLN A 127 6.27 -0.80 5.15
CA GLN A 127 6.20 -0.81 6.60
C GLN A 127 4.79 -0.40 7.04
N ALA A 128 4.19 -1.18 7.93
CA ALA A 128 2.97 -0.81 8.62
C ALA A 128 3.23 -0.74 10.13
N ASP A 129 2.81 0.38 10.73
CA ASP A 129 3.00 0.64 12.16
C ASP A 129 1.65 0.47 12.86
N ALA A 130 1.59 -0.48 13.79
CA ALA A 130 0.40 -0.76 14.59
C ALA A 130 0.65 -0.48 16.06
N GLU A 131 -0.22 0.32 16.67
CA GLU A 131 -0.29 0.45 18.12
C GLU A 131 -1.50 -0.33 18.63
N TYR A 132 -1.27 -1.18 19.63
CA TYR A 132 -2.33 -1.88 20.33
C TYR A 132 -2.85 -0.97 21.45
N ASP A 133 -4.04 -0.41 21.26
CA ASP A 133 -4.80 0.20 22.35
C ASP A 133 -5.71 -0.87 22.97
N ALA A 134 -5.63 -1.03 24.29
CA ALA A 134 -6.42 -2.01 25.04
C ALA A 134 -7.92 -1.71 25.00
N ASP A 135 -8.31 -0.44 24.78
CA ASP A 135 -9.71 -0.01 24.78
C ASP A 135 -10.31 0.05 23.36
N GLU A 136 -9.50 0.28 22.31
CA GLU A 136 -9.97 0.44 20.91
C GLU A 136 -9.55 -0.68 19.94
N GLY A 137 -8.70 -1.61 20.38
CA GLY A 137 -8.09 -2.64 19.52
C GLY A 137 -6.83 -2.13 18.81
N SER A 138 -6.15 -3.00 18.05
CA SER A 138 -5.03 -2.53 17.22
C SER A 138 -5.54 -1.61 16.12
N ALA A 139 -4.89 -0.45 16.00
CA ALA A 139 -5.06 0.45 14.86
C ALA A 139 -3.71 0.55 14.15
N ILE A 140 -3.64 0.12 12.89
CA ILE A 140 -2.52 0.51 12.04
C ILE A 140 -2.67 1.99 11.77
N ARG A 141 -1.67 2.75 12.21
CA ARG A 141 -1.65 4.20 12.10
C ARG A 141 -1.16 4.62 10.72
N ASP A 142 -0.10 3.97 10.25
CA ASP A 142 0.60 4.39 9.05
C ASP A 142 1.03 3.22 8.17
N VAL A 143 0.98 3.44 6.85
CA VAL A 143 1.50 2.53 5.81
C VAL A 143 2.49 3.32 4.96
N ILE A 144 3.76 2.93 5.05
CA ILE A 144 4.89 3.64 4.46
C ILE A 144 5.49 2.76 3.36
N ILE A 145 5.79 3.36 2.20
CA ILE A 145 6.58 2.69 1.17
C ILE A 145 8.04 3.01 1.48
N GLU A 146 8.77 2.02 2.00
CA GLU A 146 10.21 2.16 2.25
C GLU A 146 10.97 2.20 0.93
N LYS A 147 10.68 1.26 0.03
CA LYS A 147 11.39 1.14 -1.24
C LYS A 147 10.66 0.31 -2.28
N ILE A 148 11.07 0.47 -3.53
CA ILE A 148 10.50 -0.20 -4.70
C ILE A 148 11.60 -0.87 -5.51
N PHE A 149 11.31 -2.11 -5.94
CA PHE A 149 12.20 -2.97 -6.68
C PHE A 149 11.48 -3.61 -7.88
N GLU A 150 12.25 -4.09 -8.85
CA GLU A 150 11.73 -4.78 -10.04
C GLU A 150 11.77 -6.31 -9.89
N SER A 151 12.44 -6.81 -8.84
CA SER A 151 12.50 -8.24 -8.47
C SER A 151 12.11 -8.45 -7.01
N TYR A 152 11.61 -9.64 -6.71
CA TYR A 152 11.23 -10.02 -5.35
C TYR A 152 12.48 -10.17 -4.48
N GLU A 153 13.55 -10.73 -5.03
CA GLU A 153 14.79 -11.03 -4.32
C GLU A 153 15.48 -9.75 -3.81
N GLU A 154 15.48 -8.68 -4.61
CA GLU A 154 16.00 -7.38 -4.16
C GLU A 154 15.12 -6.77 -3.06
N ALA A 155 13.79 -6.90 -3.18
CA ALA A 155 12.84 -6.41 -2.19
C ALA A 155 12.95 -7.17 -0.87
N GLU A 156 13.05 -8.50 -0.93
CA GLU A 156 13.24 -9.37 0.23
C GLU A 156 14.55 -9.04 0.95
N ALA A 157 15.66 -8.93 0.21
CA ALA A 157 16.96 -8.61 0.78
C ALA A 157 16.94 -7.29 1.55
N PHE A 158 16.26 -6.27 0.99
CA PHE A 158 16.09 -4.99 1.67
C PHE A 158 15.12 -5.07 2.85
N ALA A 159 13.99 -5.77 2.70
CA ALA A 159 12.98 -5.89 3.76
C ALA A 159 13.54 -6.47 5.05
N ARG A 160 14.43 -7.48 4.94
CA ARG A 160 15.11 -8.12 6.09
C ARG A 160 16.01 -7.18 6.89
N THR A 161 16.39 -6.04 6.34
CA THR A 161 17.23 -5.05 7.01
C THR A 161 16.56 -3.68 7.10
N ALA A 162 15.28 -3.55 6.75
CA ALA A 162 14.61 -2.26 6.62
C ALA A 162 14.55 -1.48 7.95
N LEU A 163 14.48 -2.19 9.07
CA LEU A 163 14.45 -1.63 10.42
C LEU A 163 15.84 -1.50 11.07
N LEU A 164 16.91 -1.90 10.37
CA LEU A 164 18.26 -1.95 10.91
C LEU A 164 19.11 -0.85 10.28
N SER A 165 20.02 -0.27 11.07
CA SER A 165 20.92 0.79 10.59
C SER A 165 22.29 0.62 11.21
N GLU A 166 23.30 0.31 10.40
CA GLU A 166 24.69 0.28 10.86
C GLU A 166 25.19 1.68 11.24
N GLU A 167 24.73 2.72 10.55
CA GLU A 167 25.11 4.12 10.80
C GLU A 167 24.60 4.61 12.16
N ASP A 168 23.34 4.28 12.47
CA ASP A 168 22.71 4.66 13.74
C ASP A 168 22.93 3.60 14.85
N GLY A 169 23.58 2.48 14.52
CA GLY A 169 23.83 1.36 15.43
C GLY A 169 22.57 0.57 15.83
N ILE A 170 21.50 0.65 15.05
CA ILE A 170 20.24 -0.06 15.29
C ILE A 170 20.36 -1.50 14.83
N THR A 171 20.22 -2.40 15.78
CA THR A 171 20.32 -3.85 15.66
C THR A 171 18.99 -4.51 16.06
N LYS A 172 18.92 -5.84 15.94
CA LYS A 172 17.69 -6.59 16.29
C LYS A 172 17.43 -6.55 17.79
N GLU A 173 18.49 -6.45 18.58
CA GLU A 173 18.50 -6.39 20.03
C GLU A 173 17.92 -5.08 20.59
N ASP A 174 17.76 -4.05 19.75
CA ASP A 174 17.11 -2.79 20.11
C ASP A 174 15.57 -2.88 20.06
N PHE A 175 15.02 -4.04 19.71
CA PHE A 175 13.59 -4.32 19.71
C PHE A 175 13.25 -5.31 20.82
N ALA A 176 12.10 -5.11 21.46
CA ALA A 176 11.56 -6.01 22.48
C ALA A 176 11.24 -7.40 21.91
N GLU A 177 10.74 -7.43 20.67
CA GLU A 177 10.55 -8.65 19.89
C GLU A 177 11.03 -8.40 18.45
N TYR A 178 11.63 -9.42 17.83
CA TYR A 178 12.05 -9.38 16.43
C TYR A 178 11.92 -10.77 15.80
N HIS A 179 11.00 -10.90 14.86
CA HIS A 179 10.64 -12.13 14.18
C HIS A 179 10.82 -11.98 12.68
N GLU A 180 11.53 -12.93 12.06
CA GLU A 180 11.75 -12.96 10.62
C GLU A 180 11.16 -14.21 9.99
N ALA A 181 10.69 -14.09 8.76
CA ALA A 181 10.34 -15.24 7.94
C ALA A 181 11.59 -16.11 7.74
N VAL A 182 11.44 -17.42 7.92
CA VAL A 182 12.55 -18.35 7.66
C VAL A 182 12.90 -18.37 6.17
N ALA A 183 14.06 -18.95 5.83
CA ALA A 183 14.51 -18.99 4.46
C ALA A 183 13.48 -19.66 3.53
N ASN A 184 13.15 -19.00 2.43
CA ASN A 184 12.14 -19.39 1.43
C ASN A 184 10.68 -19.30 1.89
N GLU A 185 10.41 -18.85 3.12
CA GLU A 185 9.06 -18.46 3.52
C GLU A 185 8.83 -16.98 3.20
N LYS A 186 7.57 -16.65 2.89
CA LYS A 186 7.15 -15.30 2.49
C LYS A 186 6.45 -14.54 3.61
N ASP A 187 6.24 -15.18 4.76
CA ASP A 187 5.69 -14.56 5.94
C ASP A 187 6.32 -15.15 7.22
N CYS A 188 6.29 -14.37 8.29
CA CYS A 188 6.77 -14.76 9.62
C CYS A 188 5.63 -15.18 10.57
N GLY A 189 4.42 -15.39 10.06
CA GLY A 189 3.23 -15.72 10.85
C GLY A 189 2.46 -14.53 11.44
N TYR A 190 2.90 -13.30 11.20
CA TYR A 190 2.24 -12.06 11.68
C TYR A 190 1.39 -11.34 10.62
N GLY A 191 1.20 -11.97 9.46
CA GLY A 191 0.37 -11.44 8.38
C GLY A 191 0.82 -11.94 7.01
N GLU A 192 -0.06 -11.83 6.02
CA GLU A 192 0.27 -12.23 4.66
C GLU A 192 1.41 -11.36 4.12
N ASN A 193 2.47 -11.99 3.60
CA ASN A 193 3.65 -11.33 3.04
C ASN A 193 4.53 -10.54 4.05
N VAL A 194 4.29 -10.66 5.36
CA VAL A 194 5.07 -9.99 6.42
C VAL A 194 6.38 -10.75 6.63
N LEU A 195 7.49 -10.23 6.13
CA LEU A 195 8.81 -10.85 6.27
C LEU A 195 9.50 -10.56 7.60
N VAL A 196 9.22 -9.39 8.18
CA VAL A 196 9.77 -8.97 9.47
C VAL A 196 8.64 -8.41 10.31
N HIS A 197 8.53 -8.90 11.54
CA HIS A 197 7.74 -8.29 12.59
C HIS A 197 8.67 -7.88 13.72
N ALA A 198 8.56 -6.65 14.20
CA ALA A 198 9.32 -6.18 15.35
C ALA A 198 8.42 -5.39 16.30
N VAL A 199 8.77 -5.36 17.58
CA VAL A 199 8.05 -4.60 18.60
C VAL A 199 9.02 -3.67 19.31
N SER A 200 8.72 -2.37 19.36
CA SER A 200 9.50 -1.44 20.18
C SER A 200 9.26 -1.67 21.68
N ASP A 201 10.16 -1.16 22.52
CA ASP A 201 9.97 -1.14 23.98
C ASP A 201 8.68 -0.42 24.43
N TYR A 202 8.11 0.42 23.57
CA TYR A 202 6.86 1.15 23.82
C TYR A 202 5.61 0.41 23.31
N GLY A 203 5.76 -0.79 22.75
CA GLY A 203 4.65 -1.62 22.25
C GLY A 203 4.18 -1.28 20.84
N VAL A 204 4.92 -0.46 20.09
CA VAL A 204 4.65 -0.21 18.66
C VAL A 204 5.09 -1.45 17.88
N ASN A 205 4.19 -1.99 17.08
CA ASN A 205 4.45 -3.13 16.19
C ASN A 205 4.82 -2.61 14.80
N TYR A 206 5.96 -3.05 14.28
CA TYR A 206 6.42 -2.79 12.93
C TYR A 206 6.24 -4.05 12.08
N LEU A 207 5.52 -3.95 10.99
CA LEU A 207 5.27 -5.03 10.05
C LEU A 207 5.89 -4.69 8.69
N ILE A 208 6.97 -5.37 8.32
CA ILE A 208 7.63 -5.18 7.02
C ILE A 208 7.17 -6.26 6.05
N SER A 209 6.52 -5.84 4.97
CA SER A 209 5.96 -6.71 3.95
C SER A 209 6.58 -6.49 2.58
N VAL A 210 6.69 -7.55 1.78
CA VAL A 210 7.01 -7.45 0.35
C VAL A 210 5.77 -7.73 -0.49
N ILE A 211 5.24 -6.68 -1.12
CA ILE A 211 3.99 -6.76 -1.89
C ILE A 211 4.28 -6.51 -3.36
N LYS A 212 3.77 -7.36 -4.24
CA LYS A 212 3.80 -7.11 -5.69
C LYS A 212 2.62 -6.23 -6.09
N ASN A 213 2.81 -5.24 -6.96
CA ASN A 213 1.66 -4.53 -7.53
C ASN A 213 0.74 -5.49 -8.30
N GLN A 214 -0.56 -5.31 -8.14
CA GLN A 214 -1.57 -6.12 -8.81
C GLN A 214 -2.66 -5.21 -9.35
N VAL A 215 -2.96 -5.33 -10.64
CA VAL A 215 -4.12 -4.67 -11.26
C VAL A 215 -5.37 -5.26 -10.61
N LEU A 216 -6.33 -4.42 -10.24
CA LEU A 216 -7.63 -4.90 -9.77
C LEU A 216 -8.44 -5.42 -10.98
N GLU A 217 -8.89 -6.67 -10.92
CA GLU A 217 -9.32 -7.44 -12.11
C GLU A 217 -10.79 -7.25 -12.52
N ALA A 218 -11.63 -6.52 -11.78
CA ALA A 218 -13.06 -6.43 -12.11
C ALA A 218 -13.30 -5.80 -13.51
N THR A 219 -12.39 -4.96 -13.98
CA THR A 219 -12.43 -4.32 -15.31
C THR A 219 -11.76 -5.13 -16.42
N HIS A 220 -10.86 -6.08 -16.12
CA HIS A 220 -10.21 -6.88 -17.17
C HIS A 220 -11.18 -7.90 -17.81
N LEU A 221 -12.16 -8.39 -17.05
CA LEU A 221 -13.24 -9.23 -17.58
C LEU A 221 -14.19 -8.45 -18.52
N ALA A 222 -14.44 -7.16 -18.23
CA ALA A 222 -15.28 -6.31 -19.07
C ALA A 222 -14.57 -5.91 -20.39
N GLU A 223 -13.29 -5.55 -20.33
CA GLU A 223 -12.51 -5.21 -21.52
C GLU A 223 -12.16 -6.42 -22.40
N ALA A 224 -11.89 -7.59 -21.79
CA ALA A 224 -11.69 -8.83 -22.53
C ALA A 224 -12.98 -9.31 -23.19
N SER A 225 -14.13 -9.17 -22.53
CA SER A 225 -15.46 -9.44 -23.10
C SER A 225 -15.75 -8.56 -24.32
N MET A 226 -15.41 -7.28 -24.27
CA MET A 226 -15.58 -6.36 -25.41
C MET A 226 -14.65 -6.68 -26.60
N ARG A 227 -13.44 -7.20 -26.37
CA ARG A 227 -12.51 -7.57 -27.44
C ARG A 227 -12.86 -8.89 -28.15
N ILE A 228 -13.68 -9.75 -27.54
CA ILE A 228 -14.12 -11.03 -28.13
C ILE A 228 -15.43 -10.84 -28.94
N SER A 229 -16.03 -9.64 -28.92
CA SER A 229 -17.35 -9.36 -29.50
C SER A 229 -17.33 -8.66 -30.88
N PHE A 230 -16.30 -8.87 -31.71
CA PHE A 230 -16.26 -8.41 -33.11
C PHE A 230 -15.66 -9.44 -34.06
#